data_AF-A0A8I1LTV9-F1
#
_entry.id   AF-A0A8I1LTV9-F1
#
_cell.length_a   1.000
_cell.length_b   1.000
_cell.length_c   1.000
_cell.angle_alpha   90.00
_cell.angle_beta   90.00
_cell.angle_gamma   90.00
#
_symmetry.space_group_name_H-M   'P 1'
#
loop_
_entity.id
_entity.type
_entity.pdbx_description
1 polymer ?
#
loop_
_entity_poly.entity_id
_entity_poly.type
_entity_poly.pdbx_seq_one_letter_code
_entity_poly.pdbx_strand_id
1 'polypeptide(L)'
;GFMQGKKDGCKEWPIEGESLFSYKGKPLPYMPFRYKHPDYWRIISEESKRTGNMVASRKLFDASEAAHPITEEEFIKIENICGRLFLVGAEDDALWDTAKYIRRMEKRLAEKPHSCEVEAVVYEHGTHFVFPDGMLKTMFPVGSALFVKLAFSAAKKYPRECKTARIDIDRRMTRVICDWRDKK
;
A
#
# COMPACT_ATOMS: atom_id res chain seq x y z
N GLY A 1 8.17 -0.82 15.51
CA GLY A 1 9.51 -0.56 15.05
C GLY A 1 9.87 -1.62 14.06
N PHE A 2 10.74 -1.28 13.13
CA PHE A 2 11.32 -2.24 12.21
C PHE A 2 12.82 -2.13 12.32
N MET A 3 13.48 -3.26 12.36
CA MET A 3 14.93 -3.33 12.26
C MET A 3 15.31 -3.76 10.85
N GLN A 4 16.29 -3.09 10.28
CA GLN A 4 16.98 -3.54 9.07
C GLN A 4 18.36 -4.07 9.47
N GLY A 5 18.80 -5.15 8.84
CA GLY A 5 20.06 -5.79 9.20
C GLY A 5 20.40 -7.00 8.33
N LYS A 6 21.25 -7.88 8.86
CA LYS A 6 21.67 -9.13 8.21
C LYS A 6 21.59 -10.34 9.15
N LYS A 7 20.76 -10.26 10.20
CA LYS A 7 20.63 -11.30 11.22
C LYS A 7 19.99 -12.56 10.61
N ASP A 8 20.62 -13.72 10.76
CA ASP A 8 20.13 -15.01 10.25
C ASP A 8 19.74 -14.99 8.76
N GLY A 9 20.47 -14.21 7.95
CA GLY A 9 20.17 -14.02 6.52
C GLY A 9 18.93 -13.16 6.22
N CYS A 10 18.30 -12.58 7.24
CA CYS A 10 17.14 -11.71 7.12
C CYS A 10 17.55 -10.26 6.92
N LYS A 11 16.87 -9.55 6.01
CA LYS A 11 17.17 -8.14 5.72
C LYS A 11 16.41 -7.17 6.63
N GLU A 12 15.26 -7.59 7.14
CA GLU A 12 14.45 -6.82 8.08
C GLU A 12 13.54 -7.72 8.91
N TRP A 13 13.10 -7.21 10.07
CA TRP A 13 12.10 -7.83 10.93
C TRP A 13 11.37 -6.81 11.80
N PRO A 14 10.10 -7.08 12.17
CA PRO A 14 9.38 -6.24 13.13
C PRO A 14 10.00 -6.38 14.52
N ILE A 15 10.07 -5.26 15.24
CA ILE A 15 10.46 -5.21 16.65
C ILE A 15 9.19 -5.27 17.50
N GLU A 16 9.14 -6.23 18.42
CA GLU A 16 7.99 -6.42 19.32
C GLU A 16 7.83 -5.25 20.29
N GLY A 17 6.60 -4.85 20.55
CA GLY A 17 6.27 -3.74 21.46
C GLY A 17 6.49 -2.35 20.85
N GLU A 18 7.16 -2.23 19.71
CA GLU A 18 7.41 -0.93 19.09
C GLU A 18 6.40 -0.63 17.98
N SER A 19 5.88 0.61 17.94
CA SER A 19 5.10 1.09 16.80
C SER A 19 6.00 1.47 15.62
N LEU A 20 5.48 1.38 14.40
CA LEU A 20 6.14 1.89 13.19
C LEU A 20 6.11 3.42 13.11
N PHE A 21 5.08 4.03 13.72
CA PHE A 21 4.83 5.45 13.64
C PHE A 21 4.68 6.05 15.03
N SER A 22 5.09 7.29 15.18
CA SER A 22 4.84 8.09 16.37
C SER A 22 4.25 9.44 15.97
N TYR A 23 3.44 10.02 16.86
CA TYR A 23 2.91 11.36 16.71
C TYR A 23 3.23 12.17 17.96
N LYS A 24 3.91 13.32 17.79
CA LYS A 24 4.39 14.16 18.90
C LYS A 24 5.19 13.37 19.95
N GLY A 25 6.04 12.45 19.48
CA GLY A 25 6.88 11.60 20.33
C GLY A 25 6.16 10.43 21.02
N LYS A 26 4.84 10.27 20.83
CA LYS A 26 4.08 9.15 21.38
C LYS A 26 3.87 8.07 20.30
N PRO A 27 4.19 6.79 20.57
CA PRO A 27 3.87 5.70 19.66
C PRO A 27 2.38 5.64 19.33
N LEU A 28 2.03 5.45 18.06
CA LEU A 28 0.64 5.22 17.66
C LEU A 28 0.24 3.76 17.92
N PRO A 29 -1.01 3.48 18.32
CA PRO A 29 -1.56 2.12 18.30
C PRO A 29 -1.39 1.49 16.92
N TYR A 30 -1.08 0.21 16.89
CA TYR A 30 -0.78 -0.51 15.65
C TYR A 30 -1.15 -1.98 15.80
N MET A 31 -1.63 -2.57 14.70
CA MET A 31 -1.77 -4.01 14.61
C MET A 31 -0.36 -4.65 14.57
N PRO A 32 -0.03 -5.55 15.50
CA PRO A 32 1.26 -6.24 15.48
C PRO A 32 1.33 -7.27 14.35
N PHE A 33 2.51 -7.48 13.79
CA PHE A 33 2.75 -8.62 12.90
C PHE A 33 2.67 -9.93 13.68
N ARG A 34 1.93 -10.91 13.14
CA ARG A 34 1.83 -12.28 13.68
C ARG A 34 3.20 -12.96 13.70
N TYR A 35 3.95 -12.83 12.61
CA TYR A 35 5.26 -13.46 12.48
C TYR A 35 6.35 -12.51 12.95
N LYS A 36 7.28 -13.05 13.76
CA LYS A 36 8.46 -12.34 14.25
C LYS A 36 9.71 -12.81 13.52
N HIS A 37 10.86 -12.24 13.86
CA HIS A 37 12.15 -12.79 13.40
C HIS A 37 12.32 -14.25 13.84
N PRO A 38 12.76 -15.18 12.96
CA PRO A 38 13.10 -14.98 11.54
C PRO A 38 11.94 -15.23 10.57
N ASP A 39 10.82 -15.76 11.04
CA ASP A 39 9.71 -16.24 10.20
C ASP A 39 9.06 -15.14 9.36
N TYR A 40 9.03 -13.90 9.84
CA TYR A 40 8.61 -12.72 9.07
C TYR A 40 9.32 -12.67 7.71
N TRP A 41 10.65 -12.78 7.71
CA TRP A 41 11.45 -12.67 6.50
C TRP A 41 11.42 -13.95 5.66
N ARG A 42 11.34 -15.12 6.31
CA ARG A 42 11.22 -16.41 5.63
C ARG A 42 9.96 -16.46 4.77
N ILE A 43 8.82 -16.04 5.32
CA ILE A 43 7.55 -16.01 4.59
C ILE A 43 7.62 -15.04 3.42
N ILE A 44 8.18 -13.83 3.58
CA ILE A 44 8.38 -12.90 2.45
C ILE A 44 9.23 -13.57 1.37
N SER A 45 10.33 -14.20 1.76
CA SER A 45 11.26 -14.85 0.82
C SER A 45 10.60 -16.00 0.06
N GLU A 46 9.84 -16.84 0.75
CA GLU A 46 9.11 -17.97 0.17
C GLU A 46 7.99 -17.51 -0.77
N GLU A 47 7.17 -16.56 -0.34
CA GLU A 47 6.08 -16.03 -1.15
C GLU A 47 6.61 -15.29 -2.38
N SER A 48 7.68 -14.49 -2.24
CA SER A 48 8.32 -13.79 -3.37
C SER A 48 8.84 -14.78 -4.42
N LYS A 49 9.51 -15.86 -3.99
CA LYS A 49 9.97 -16.92 -4.88
C LYS A 49 8.80 -17.63 -5.56
N ARG A 50 7.75 -17.98 -4.80
CA ARG A 50 6.57 -18.72 -5.28
C ARG A 50 5.80 -17.92 -6.33
N THR A 51 5.62 -16.62 -6.14
CA THR A 51 4.84 -15.78 -7.06
C THR A 51 5.69 -15.18 -8.18
N GLY A 52 7.02 -15.17 -8.05
CA GLY A 52 7.94 -14.51 -8.98
C GLY A 52 7.97 -12.99 -8.84
N ASN A 53 7.39 -12.44 -7.77
CA ASN A 53 7.51 -11.01 -7.44
C ASN A 53 8.85 -10.74 -6.74
N MET A 54 9.37 -9.52 -6.89
CA MET A 54 10.56 -9.07 -6.16
C MET A 54 10.33 -9.08 -4.64
N VAL A 55 9.13 -8.70 -4.21
CA VAL A 55 8.64 -8.80 -2.83
C VAL A 55 7.17 -9.22 -2.87
N ALA A 56 6.80 -10.19 -2.06
CA ALA A 56 5.41 -10.56 -1.79
C ALA A 56 5.23 -10.74 -0.28
N SER A 57 4.37 -9.92 0.31
CA SER A 57 4.13 -9.87 1.76
C SER A 57 2.66 -9.93 2.14
N ARG A 58 1.72 -10.01 1.17
CA ARG A 58 0.27 -9.99 1.45
C ARG A 58 -0.15 -11.03 2.47
N LYS A 59 0.43 -12.24 2.39
CA LYS A 59 0.20 -13.33 3.36
C LYS A 59 0.54 -12.95 4.80
N LEU A 60 1.57 -12.12 5.03
CA LEU A 60 1.90 -11.63 6.36
C LEU A 60 0.79 -10.73 6.91
N PHE A 61 0.29 -9.81 6.10
CA PHE A 61 -0.78 -8.89 6.48
C PHE A 61 -2.08 -9.64 6.76
N ASP A 62 -2.48 -10.54 5.86
CA ASP A 62 -3.69 -11.33 6.03
C ASP A 62 -3.62 -12.22 7.28
N ALA A 63 -2.47 -12.86 7.53
CA ALA A 63 -2.28 -13.68 8.72
C ALA A 63 -2.24 -12.85 10.02
N SER A 64 -1.76 -11.61 9.95
CA SER A 64 -1.72 -10.69 11.11
C SER A 64 -3.12 -10.17 11.43
N GLU A 65 -3.88 -9.74 10.42
CA GLU A 65 -5.28 -9.33 10.60
C GLU A 65 -6.17 -10.49 11.09
N ALA A 66 -5.92 -11.73 10.64
CA ALA A 66 -6.64 -12.90 11.11
C ALA A 66 -6.29 -13.27 12.58
N ALA A 67 -5.06 -13.01 13.02
CA ALA A 67 -4.64 -13.29 14.39
C ALA A 67 -4.99 -12.16 15.37
N HIS A 68 -5.15 -10.95 14.87
CA HIS A 68 -5.44 -9.75 15.64
C HIS A 68 -6.55 -8.95 14.95
N PRO A 69 -7.82 -9.14 15.34
CA PRO A 69 -8.91 -8.30 14.88
C PRO A 69 -8.58 -6.83 15.20
N ILE A 70 -8.55 -5.98 14.16
CA ILE A 70 -8.17 -4.57 14.30
C ILE A 70 -9.17 -3.86 15.23
N THR A 71 -8.64 -3.23 16.26
CA THR A 71 -9.39 -2.45 17.24
C THR A 71 -9.66 -1.02 16.74
N GLU A 72 -10.62 -0.33 17.35
CA GLU A 72 -10.93 1.05 16.95
C GLU A 72 -9.70 1.96 17.07
N GLU A 73 -8.83 1.78 18.06
CA GLU A 73 -7.62 2.60 18.29
C GLU A 73 -6.56 2.45 17.20
N GLU A 74 -6.53 1.30 16.53
CA GLU A 74 -5.55 0.97 15.47
C GLU A 74 -5.98 1.47 14.09
N PHE A 75 -7.23 1.95 13.93
CA PHE A 75 -7.66 2.60 12.71
C PHE A 75 -7.16 4.03 12.62
N ILE A 76 -6.58 4.37 11.47
CA ILE A 76 -6.40 5.76 11.05
C ILE A 76 -7.80 6.38 10.92
N LYS A 77 -8.03 7.49 11.64
CA LYS A 77 -9.30 8.22 11.67
C LYS A 77 -9.47 9.10 10.45
N ILE A 78 -9.65 8.49 9.28
CA ILE A 78 -9.77 9.22 8.02
C ILE A 78 -10.99 10.14 7.98
N GLU A 79 -12.02 9.89 8.79
CA GLU A 79 -13.20 10.75 8.93
C GLU A 79 -12.84 12.13 9.51
N ASN A 80 -11.72 12.23 10.23
CA ASN A 80 -11.22 13.47 10.82
C ASN A 80 -10.43 14.33 9.81
N ILE A 81 -10.27 13.87 8.56
CA ILE A 81 -9.53 14.61 7.55
C ILE A 81 -10.43 15.71 6.99
N CYS A 82 -10.05 16.97 7.17
CA CYS A 82 -10.77 18.13 6.65
C CYS A 82 -10.17 18.60 5.33
N GLY A 83 -10.28 17.78 4.29
CA GLY A 83 -9.70 18.08 2.98
C GLY A 83 -10.10 17.07 1.91
N ARG A 84 -9.31 17.01 0.83
CA ARG A 84 -9.55 16.06 -0.27
C ARG A 84 -8.71 14.79 -0.07
N LEU A 85 -9.35 13.64 -0.17
CA LEU A 85 -8.74 12.31 -0.13
C LEU A 85 -8.82 11.66 -1.51
N PHE A 86 -7.66 11.35 -2.08
CA PHE A 86 -7.57 10.57 -3.31
C PHE A 86 -6.94 9.20 -2.99
N LEU A 87 -7.76 8.16 -3.03
CA LEU A 87 -7.40 6.80 -2.65
C LEU A 87 -7.26 5.94 -3.90
N VAL A 88 -6.09 5.35 -4.12
CA VAL A 88 -5.78 4.58 -5.32
C VAL A 88 -5.20 3.22 -4.92
N GLY A 89 -5.70 2.15 -5.52
CA GLY A 89 -5.19 0.80 -5.28
C GLY A 89 -5.38 -0.13 -6.46
N ALA A 90 -4.83 -1.33 -6.32
CA ALA A 90 -5.02 -2.41 -7.29
C ALA A 90 -5.32 -3.73 -6.58
N GLU A 91 -6.15 -4.58 -7.19
CA GLU A 91 -6.52 -5.91 -6.67
C GLU A 91 -5.31 -6.87 -6.66
N ASP A 92 -4.39 -6.68 -7.62
CA ASP A 92 -3.19 -7.47 -7.82
C ASP A 92 -1.96 -6.95 -7.04
N ASP A 93 -2.17 -6.11 -6.02
CA ASP A 93 -1.13 -5.74 -5.06
C ASP A 93 -0.62 -6.99 -4.30
N ALA A 94 0.68 -7.23 -4.41
CA ALA A 94 1.37 -8.38 -3.82
C ALA A 94 1.92 -8.11 -2.41
N LEU A 95 1.96 -6.85 -1.97
CA LEU A 95 2.52 -6.48 -0.68
C LEU A 95 1.43 -6.50 0.40
N TRP A 96 0.26 -5.95 0.12
CA TRP A 96 -0.91 -6.02 0.99
C TRP A 96 -2.21 -5.87 0.19
N ASP A 97 -3.36 -6.12 0.82
CA ASP A 97 -4.65 -6.02 0.16
C ASP A 97 -5.17 -4.57 0.13
N THR A 98 -4.64 -3.77 -0.79
CA THR A 98 -4.99 -2.35 -0.91
C THR A 98 -6.49 -2.17 -1.22
N ALA A 99 -7.08 -3.04 -2.04
CA ALA A 99 -8.51 -2.99 -2.38
C ALA A 99 -9.39 -3.20 -1.15
N LYS A 100 -9.09 -4.21 -0.31
CA LYS A 100 -9.74 -4.42 1.00
C LYS A 100 -9.65 -3.18 1.88
N TYR A 101 -8.48 -2.54 1.94
CA TYR A 101 -8.28 -1.35 2.77
C TYR A 101 -9.03 -0.13 2.25
N ILE A 102 -9.09 0.09 0.94
CA ILE A 102 -9.89 1.16 0.34
C ILE A 102 -11.37 0.97 0.63
N ARG A 103 -11.92 -0.24 0.41
CA ARG A 103 -13.33 -0.55 0.73
C ARG A 103 -13.63 -0.32 2.21
N ARG A 104 -12.69 -0.67 3.10
CA ARG A 104 -12.82 -0.42 4.55
C ARG A 104 -12.83 1.08 4.88
N MET A 105 -12.01 1.86 4.18
CA MET A 105 -12.01 3.33 4.30
C MET A 105 -13.34 3.92 3.81
N GLU A 106 -13.84 3.50 2.65
CA GLU A 106 -15.14 3.93 2.12
C GLU A 106 -16.29 3.59 3.07
N LYS A 107 -16.33 2.36 3.59
CA LYS A 107 -17.32 1.94 4.58
C LYS A 107 -17.28 2.82 5.83
N ARG A 108 -16.08 3.09 6.36
CA ARG A 108 -15.91 3.94 7.55
C ARG A 108 -16.45 5.36 7.33
N LEU A 109 -16.20 5.94 6.16
CA LEU A 109 -16.72 7.26 5.81
C LEU A 109 -18.24 7.25 5.60
N ALA A 110 -18.81 6.19 5.05
CA ALA A 110 -20.26 6.05 4.94
C ALA A 110 -20.96 5.97 6.32
N GLU A 111 -20.27 5.45 7.34
CA GLU A 111 -20.83 5.21 8.68
C GLU A 111 -20.56 6.35 9.68
N LYS A 112 -19.62 7.26 9.39
CA LYS A 112 -19.19 8.32 10.33
C LYS A 112 -19.35 9.71 9.71
N PRO A 113 -19.79 10.72 10.48
CA PRO A 113 -19.78 12.11 10.00
C PRO A 113 -18.38 12.54 9.58
N HIS A 114 -18.26 13.10 8.38
CA HIS A 114 -17.01 13.65 7.86
C HIS A 114 -17.27 14.83 6.93
N SER A 115 -16.24 15.65 6.72
CA SER A 115 -16.26 16.73 5.74
C SER A 115 -15.31 16.52 4.57
N CYS A 116 -14.60 15.38 4.51
CA CYS A 116 -13.66 15.13 3.42
C CYS A 116 -14.35 14.93 2.07
N GLU A 117 -13.79 15.54 1.03
CA GLU A 117 -14.09 15.22 -0.37
C GLU A 117 -13.29 13.97 -0.74
N VAL A 118 -13.94 12.87 -1.11
CA VAL A 118 -13.24 11.60 -1.37
C VAL A 118 -13.42 11.15 -2.80
N GLU A 119 -12.32 10.72 -3.42
CA GLU A 119 -12.30 10.00 -4.68
C GLU A 119 -11.48 8.72 -4.49
N ALA A 120 -12.13 7.57 -4.62
CA ALA A 120 -11.49 6.26 -4.50
C ALA A 120 -11.54 5.54 -5.85
N VAL A 121 -10.43 4.91 -6.24
CA VAL A 121 -10.35 4.08 -7.44
C VAL A 121 -9.51 2.84 -7.17
N VAL A 122 -10.06 1.68 -7.53
CA VAL A 122 -9.39 0.39 -7.45
C VAL A 122 -9.35 -0.21 -8.85
N TYR A 123 -8.14 -0.55 -9.31
CA TYR A 123 -7.93 -1.19 -10.60
C TYR A 123 -7.80 -2.71 -10.44
N GLU A 124 -8.29 -3.48 -11.40
CA GLU A 124 -8.05 -4.93 -11.42
C GLU A 124 -6.54 -5.24 -11.55
N HIS A 125 -5.84 -4.47 -12.39
CA HIS A 125 -4.41 -4.61 -12.63
C HIS A 125 -3.68 -3.27 -12.53
N GLY A 126 -2.78 -3.17 -11.55
CA GLY A 126 -1.98 -1.97 -11.31
C GLY A 126 -0.70 -2.21 -10.50
N THR A 127 -0.57 -3.39 -9.88
CA THR A 127 0.50 -3.81 -8.96
C THR A 127 0.58 -2.93 -7.71
N HIS A 128 1.51 -3.23 -6.80
CA HIS A 128 1.75 -2.36 -5.64
C HIS A 128 2.20 -0.95 -6.03
N PHE A 129 3.03 -0.83 -7.08
CA PHE A 129 3.47 0.47 -7.56
C PHE A 129 2.40 1.11 -8.42
N VAL A 130 1.23 1.48 -7.90
CA VAL A 130 0.21 2.27 -8.63
C VAL A 130 0.63 3.73 -8.92
N PHE A 131 1.92 3.98 -9.15
CA PHE A 131 2.43 5.31 -9.45
C PHE A 131 1.87 5.85 -10.77
N PRO A 132 1.50 7.14 -10.81
CA PRO A 132 1.19 7.88 -12.04
C PRO A 132 2.25 7.66 -13.12
N ASP A 133 1.85 7.56 -14.39
CA ASP A 133 2.77 7.29 -15.50
C ASP A 133 3.87 8.36 -15.64
N GLY A 134 3.51 9.65 -15.47
CA GLY A 134 4.47 10.75 -15.49
C GLY A 134 5.50 10.63 -14.37
N MET A 135 5.03 10.38 -13.14
CA MET A 135 5.88 10.20 -11.96
C MET A 135 6.83 9.00 -12.11
N LEU A 136 6.34 7.87 -12.62
CA LEU A 136 7.14 6.67 -12.82
C LEU A 136 8.27 6.91 -13.82
N LYS A 137 8.00 7.66 -14.90
CA LYS A 137 9.01 8.09 -15.87
C LYS A 137 10.02 9.06 -15.26
N THR A 138 9.62 9.94 -14.34
CA THR A 138 10.56 10.81 -13.64
C THR A 138 11.48 10.03 -12.70
N MET A 139 10.95 9.07 -11.94
CA MET A 139 11.75 8.24 -11.02
C MET A 139 12.72 7.31 -11.77
N PHE A 140 12.31 6.81 -12.94
CA PHE A 140 13.10 5.89 -13.76
C PHE A 140 13.05 6.32 -15.24
N PRO A 141 13.85 7.33 -15.65
CA PRO A 141 13.76 7.95 -16.98
C PRO A 141 14.06 6.99 -18.12
N VAL A 142 14.83 5.92 -17.86
CA VAL A 142 15.11 4.86 -18.82
C VAL A 142 14.69 3.52 -18.22
N GLY A 143 13.86 2.76 -18.94
CA GLY A 143 13.54 1.38 -18.58
C GLY A 143 12.51 1.18 -17.45
N SER A 144 11.78 2.22 -17.03
CA SER A 144 10.73 2.10 -15.99
C SER A 144 9.75 0.95 -16.22
N ALA A 145 9.25 0.81 -17.45
CA ALA A 145 8.34 -0.27 -17.82
C ALA A 145 8.99 -1.66 -17.72
N LEU A 146 10.30 -1.76 -17.98
CA LEU A 146 11.05 -3.01 -17.82
C LEU A 146 11.24 -3.33 -16.33
N PHE A 147 11.57 -2.33 -15.52
CA PHE A 147 11.72 -2.49 -14.07
C PHE A 147 10.44 -2.99 -13.40
N VAL A 148 9.30 -2.36 -13.68
CA VAL A 148 8.00 -2.78 -13.10
C VAL A 148 7.64 -4.20 -13.53
N LYS A 149 7.90 -4.55 -14.80
CA LYS A 149 7.75 -5.93 -15.27
C LYS A 149 8.66 -6.89 -14.51
N LEU A 150 9.92 -6.54 -14.26
CA LEU A 150 10.82 -7.41 -13.48
C LEU A 150 10.37 -7.53 -12.02
N ALA A 151 9.84 -6.46 -11.44
CA ALA A 151 9.44 -6.39 -10.03
C ALA A 151 8.14 -7.16 -9.72
N PHE A 152 7.17 -7.17 -10.63
CA PHE A 152 5.85 -7.77 -10.39
C PHE A 152 5.41 -8.71 -11.51
N SER A 153 5.05 -9.93 -11.16
CA SER A 153 4.52 -10.92 -12.08
C SER A 153 3.25 -10.45 -12.80
N ALA A 154 2.40 -9.69 -12.10
CA ALA A 154 1.20 -9.12 -12.71
C ALA A 154 1.51 -8.10 -13.81
N ALA A 155 2.56 -7.28 -13.66
CA ALA A 155 3.00 -6.37 -14.73
C ALA A 155 3.58 -7.10 -15.95
N LYS A 156 4.10 -8.33 -15.78
CA LYS A 156 4.48 -9.19 -16.92
C LYS A 156 3.25 -9.77 -17.63
N LYS A 157 2.25 -10.20 -16.85
CA LYS A 157 1.05 -10.88 -17.35
C LYS A 157 0.03 -9.92 -17.96
N TYR A 158 -0.14 -8.74 -17.38
CA TYR A 158 -1.13 -7.72 -17.74
C TYR A 158 -0.47 -6.35 -18.01
N PRO A 159 0.50 -6.27 -18.94
CA PRO A 159 1.28 -5.06 -19.14
C PRO A 159 0.47 -3.90 -19.72
N ARG A 160 -0.60 -4.18 -20.48
CA ARG A 160 -1.44 -3.15 -21.10
C ARG A 160 -2.37 -2.55 -20.07
N GLU A 161 -3.01 -3.39 -19.28
CA GLU A 161 -3.94 -3.04 -18.21
C GLU A 161 -3.22 -2.22 -17.14
N CYS A 162 -2.04 -2.68 -16.69
CA CYS A 162 -1.20 -1.93 -15.76
C CYS A 162 -0.81 -0.54 -16.32
N LYS A 163 -0.49 -0.44 -17.62
CA LYS A 163 -0.16 0.86 -18.23
C LYS A 163 -1.38 1.77 -18.32
N THR A 164 -2.53 1.24 -18.70
CA THR A 164 -3.80 1.99 -18.77
C THR A 164 -4.17 2.53 -17.40
N ALA A 165 -4.08 1.72 -16.35
CA ALA A 165 -4.31 2.15 -14.97
C ALA A 165 -3.40 3.34 -14.61
N ARG A 166 -2.10 3.27 -14.90
CA ARG A 166 -1.14 4.37 -14.60
C ARG A 166 -1.45 5.68 -15.32
N ILE A 167 -1.87 5.61 -16.58
CA ILE A 167 -2.25 6.79 -17.36
C ILE A 167 -3.53 7.41 -16.77
N ASP A 168 -4.49 6.58 -16.38
CA ASP A 168 -5.72 7.06 -15.75
C ASP A 168 -5.45 7.68 -14.38
N ILE A 169 -4.61 7.06 -13.55
CA ILE A 169 -4.14 7.60 -12.27
C ILE A 169 -3.47 8.97 -12.47
N ASP A 170 -2.60 9.10 -13.47
CA ASP A 170 -1.90 10.35 -13.80
C ASP A 170 -2.89 11.48 -14.13
N ARG A 171 -3.90 11.19 -14.96
CA ARG A 171 -4.97 12.15 -15.29
C ARG A 171 -5.80 12.53 -14.07
N ARG A 172 -6.25 11.55 -13.29
CA ARG A 172 -7.07 11.78 -12.08
C ARG A 172 -6.32 12.57 -11.04
N MET A 173 -5.10 12.16 -10.72
CA MET A 173 -4.26 12.83 -9.73
C MET A 173 -3.96 14.28 -10.15
N THR A 174 -3.61 14.50 -11.42
CA THR A 174 -3.40 15.85 -11.96
C THR A 174 -4.65 16.71 -11.79
N ARG A 175 -5.83 16.18 -12.17
CA ARG A 175 -7.11 16.89 -11.98
C ARG A 175 -7.36 17.20 -10.51
N VAL A 176 -7.24 16.22 -9.61
CA VAL A 176 -7.45 16.39 -8.16
C VAL A 176 -6.56 17.51 -7.60
N ILE A 177 -5.29 17.55 -8.01
CA ILE A 177 -4.32 18.56 -7.57
C ILE A 177 -4.66 19.94 -8.15
N CYS A 178 -4.95 20.04 -9.44
CA CYS A 178 -5.33 21.29 -10.09
C CYS A 178 -6.61 21.87 -9.49
N ASP A 179 -7.67 21.05 -9.38
CA ASP A 179 -8.93 21.44 -8.73
C ASP A 179 -8.70 21.96 -7.31
N TRP A 180 -7.83 21.30 -6.52
CA TRP A 180 -7.51 21.72 -5.15
C TRP A 180 -6.73 23.03 -5.10
N ARG A 181 -5.78 23.23 -6.02
CA ARG A 181 -5.01 24.47 -6.13
C ARG A 181 -5.89 25.64 -6.55
N ASP A 182 -6.79 25.42 -7.50
CA ASP A 182 -7.59 26.46 -8.14
C ASP A 182 -8.87 26.80 -7.34
N LYS A 183 -9.24 25.99 -6.34
CA LYS A 183 -10.28 26.29 -5.33
C LYS A 183 -9.83 27.30 -4.25
N LYS A 184 -8.58 27.76 -4.28
CA LYS A 184 -8.06 28.84 -3.41
C LYS A 184 -8.37 30.21 -3.97
#